data_AF-A0A9E1T861-F1
#
_entry.id   AF-A0A9E1T861-F1
#
_cell.length_a   1.000
_cell.length_b   1.000
_cell.length_c   1.000
_cell.angle_alpha   90.00
_cell.angle_beta   90.00
_cell.angle_gamma   90.00
#
_symmetry.space_group_name_H-M   'P 1'
#
loop_
_entity.id
_entity.type
_entity.pdbx_description
1 polymer ?
#
loop_
_entity_poly.entity_id
_entity_poly.type
_entity_poly.pdbx_seq_one_letter_code
_entity_poly.pdbx_strand_id
1 'polypeptide(L)'
;MRILTISFLVATMTLTSCGGIRNSRVNPLNWFGSAQSGPVQQTAPEEINPLIPNTASRGLFDSLREQADIYVGTPVDQIKSLVVEAIPGGAIIRVTGVTDVLGVYDVRLTKTNEDDVAEDGVLTYQLQGIRP
;
A
#
# COMPACT_ATOMS: atom_id res chain seq x y z
N MET A 1 -47.88 38.35 -20.12
CA MET A 1 -46.99 37.64 -21.08
C MET A 1 -45.52 37.63 -20.66
N ARG A 2 -44.93 38.73 -20.16
CA ARG A 2 -43.51 38.78 -19.76
C ARG A 2 -43.12 37.84 -18.60
N ILE A 3 -44.00 37.68 -17.61
CA ILE A 3 -43.74 36.81 -16.43
C ILE A 3 -43.75 35.32 -16.84
N LEU A 4 -44.64 34.93 -17.75
CA LEU A 4 -44.72 33.55 -18.27
C LEU A 4 -43.47 33.18 -19.09
N THR A 5 -42.96 34.11 -19.91
CA THR A 5 -41.74 33.87 -20.69
C THR A 5 -40.49 33.76 -19.81
N ILE A 6 -40.40 34.56 -18.74
CA ILE A 6 -39.27 34.49 -17.80
C ILE A 6 -39.31 33.18 -17.00
N SER A 7 -40.49 32.80 -16.51
CA SER A 7 -40.64 31.54 -15.74
C SER A 7 -40.29 30.32 -16.61
N PHE A 8 -40.70 30.33 -17.88
CA PHE A 8 -40.34 29.26 -18.83
C PHE A 8 -38.84 29.21 -19.13
N LEU A 9 -38.19 30.38 -19.26
CA LEU A 9 -36.74 30.45 -19.52
C LEU A 9 -35.91 29.97 -18.31
N VAL A 10 -36.31 30.33 -17.10
CA VAL A 10 -35.66 29.85 -15.86
C VAL A 10 -35.86 28.34 -15.68
N ALA A 11 -37.05 27.82 -15.97
CA ALA A 11 -37.33 26.39 -15.87
C ALA A 11 -36.49 25.57 -16.87
N THR A 12 -36.40 25.99 -18.12
CA THR A 12 -35.60 25.29 -19.14
C THR A 12 -34.09 25.33 -18.85
N MET A 13 -33.60 26.44 -18.28
CA MET A 13 -32.19 26.59 -17.94
C MET A 13 -31.78 25.77 -16.70
N THR A 14 -32.67 25.63 -15.71
CA THR A 14 -32.44 24.76 -14.54
C THR A 14 -32.50 23.28 -14.88
N LEU A 15 -33.41 22.85 -15.77
CA LEU A 15 -33.49 21.45 -16.21
C LEU A 15 -32.25 21.01 -17.03
N THR A 16 -31.65 21.89 -17.83
CA THR A 16 -30.43 21.55 -18.60
C THR A 16 -29.19 21.36 -17.70
N SER A 17 -29.18 22.00 -16.52
CA SER A 17 -28.04 21.96 -15.59
C SER A 17 -27.91 20.61 -14.86
N CYS A 18 -29.00 19.87 -14.65
CA CYS A 18 -28.93 18.52 -14.06
C CYS A 18 -28.39 17.44 -15.01
N GLY A 19 -28.21 17.72 -16.30
CA GLY A 19 -27.69 16.74 -17.28
C GLY A 19 -26.23 16.33 -17.04
N GLY A 20 -25.41 17.20 -16.43
CA GLY A 20 -23.99 16.93 -16.18
C GLY A 20 -23.72 15.87 -15.10
N ILE A 21 -24.65 15.68 -14.17
CA ILE A 21 -24.55 14.66 -13.11
C ILE A 21 -24.70 13.25 -13.67
N ARG A 22 -25.39 13.07 -14.81
CA ARG A 22 -25.58 11.76 -15.44
C ARG A 22 -24.26 11.06 -15.75
N ASN A 23 -23.22 11.82 -16.13
CA ASN A 23 -21.89 11.29 -16.43
C ASN A 23 -20.89 11.46 -15.28
N SER A 24 -21.35 11.79 -14.07
CA SER A 24 -20.49 12.01 -12.92
C SER A 24 -20.17 10.70 -12.17
N ARG A 25 -19.01 10.68 -11.52
CA ARG A 25 -18.58 9.59 -10.64
C ARG A 25 -19.37 9.52 -9.34
N VAL A 26 -20.14 10.56 -9.00
CA VAL A 26 -21.03 10.58 -7.82
C VAL A 26 -22.46 10.10 -8.13
N ASN A 27 -22.76 9.73 -9.37
CA ASN A 27 -24.05 9.15 -9.73
C ASN A 27 -24.09 7.66 -9.37
N PRO A 28 -24.92 7.24 -8.39
CA PRO A 28 -24.96 5.85 -7.96
C PRO A 28 -25.43 4.89 -9.06
N LEU A 29 -26.22 5.36 -10.03
CA LEU A 29 -26.64 4.54 -11.16
C LEU A 29 -25.47 4.20 -12.11
N ASN A 30 -24.40 5.00 -12.16
CA ASN A 30 -23.18 4.67 -12.89
C ASN A 30 -22.35 3.59 -12.18
N TRP A 31 -22.51 3.43 -10.87
CA TRP A 31 -21.86 2.35 -10.11
C TRP A 31 -22.52 1.00 -10.34
N PHE A 32 -23.78 0.99 -10.78
CA PHE A 32 -24.61 -0.21 -10.89
C PHE A 32 -25.18 -0.46 -12.29
N GLY A 33 -24.57 0.12 -13.34
CA GLY A 33 -25.00 -0.02 -14.75
C GLY A 33 -23.97 -0.74 -15.63
N SER A 34 -24.45 -1.47 -16.65
CA SER A 34 -23.62 -2.22 -17.61
C SER A 34 -22.55 -1.36 -18.27
N ALA A 35 -21.30 -1.81 -18.23
CA ALA A 35 -20.16 -1.15 -18.87
C ALA A 35 -20.42 -0.95 -20.37
N GLN A 36 -20.57 0.31 -20.80
CA GLN A 36 -20.58 0.65 -22.22
C GLN A 36 -19.13 0.71 -22.70
N SER A 37 -18.74 -0.23 -23.57
CA SER A 37 -17.41 -0.27 -24.18
C SER A 37 -17.23 0.95 -25.10
N GLY A 38 -16.49 1.96 -24.64
CA GLY A 38 -16.03 3.07 -25.48
C GLY A 38 -14.61 2.78 -26.02
N PRO A 39 -14.26 3.25 -27.23
CA PRO A 39 -12.91 3.10 -27.74
C PRO A 39 -11.95 3.88 -26.83
N VAL A 40 -11.02 3.17 -26.20
CA VAL A 40 -9.90 3.78 -25.46
C VAL A 40 -8.91 4.29 -26.51
N GLN A 41 -8.72 5.61 -26.61
CA GLN A 41 -7.57 6.16 -27.31
C GLN A 41 -6.30 5.64 -26.62
N GLN A 42 -5.69 4.62 -27.23
CA GLN A 42 -4.38 4.10 -26.87
C GLN A 42 -3.35 5.18 -27.18
N THR A 43 -3.08 6.04 -26.19
CA THR A 43 -1.79 6.72 -26.14
C THR A 43 -0.78 5.64 -25.75
N ALA A 44 0.36 5.61 -26.44
CA ALA A 44 1.37 4.54 -26.47
C ALA A 44 1.54 3.76 -25.14
N PRO A 45 1.82 2.44 -25.19
CA PRO A 45 1.99 1.65 -23.99
C PRO A 45 3.23 2.14 -23.25
N GLU A 46 3.02 2.95 -22.21
CA GLU A 46 4.02 3.00 -21.15
C GLU A 46 4.13 1.60 -20.58
N GLU A 47 5.35 1.08 -20.54
CA GLU A 47 5.69 -0.19 -19.90
C GLU A 47 5.48 -0.02 -18.39
N ILE A 48 4.23 -0.12 -17.96
CA ILE A 48 3.87 -0.15 -16.54
C ILE A 48 4.33 -1.52 -16.05
N ASN A 49 5.57 -1.60 -15.56
CA ASN A 49 6.09 -2.80 -14.90
C ASN A 49 5.39 -2.94 -13.54
N PRO A 50 4.46 -3.89 -13.37
CA PRO A 50 3.71 -4.03 -12.13
C PRO A 50 4.56 -4.60 -10.97
N LEU A 51 5.80 -5.06 -11.24
CA LEU A 51 6.72 -5.60 -10.24
C LEU A 51 7.63 -4.55 -9.62
N ILE A 52 7.72 -3.35 -10.21
CA ILE A 52 8.43 -2.22 -9.62
C ILE A 52 7.36 -1.18 -9.32
N PRO A 53 6.93 -1.01 -8.06
CA PRO A 53 6.00 0.06 -7.74
C PRO A 53 6.66 1.38 -8.11
N ASN A 54 6.09 2.09 -9.08
CA ASN A 54 6.49 3.43 -9.45
C ASN A 54 6.19 4.37 -8.27
N THR A 55 7.05 4.41 -7.26
CA THR A 55 7.02 5.38 -6.14
C THR A 55 7.43 6.78 -6.60
N ALA A 56 7.08 7.14 -7.85
CA ALA A 56 7.37 8.42 -8.46
C ALA A 56 6.43 9.54 -7.98
N SER A 57 5.37 9.25 -7.22
CA SER A 57 4.63 10.27 -6.48
C SER A 57 5.10 10.31 -5.03
N ARG A 58 6.32 10.82 -4.82
CA ARG A 58 6.86 11.19 -3.50
C ARG A 58 5.99 12.30 -2.92
N GLY A 59 4.89 11.91 -2.29
CA GLY A 59 3.92 12.81 -1.69
C GLY A 59 4.45 13.41 -0.39
N LEU A 60 3.79 14.45 0.12
CA LEU A 60 4.17 15.15 1.35
C LEU A 60 4.18 14.27 2.62
N PHE A 61 3.66 13.04 2.53
CA PHE A 61 3.43 12.12 3.65
C PHE A 61 4.28 10.84 3.56
N ASP A 62 5.23 10.76 2.64
CA ASP A 62 6.05 9.55 2.44
C ASP A 62 6.89 9.21 3.69
N SER A 63 7.44 10.24 4.34
CA SER A 63 8.20 10.09 5.60
C SER A 63 7.35 9.59 6.77
N LEU A 64 6.03 9.87 6.79
CA LEU A 64 5.14 9.34 7.82
C LEU A 64 4.85 7.85 7.62
N ARG A 65 4.94 7.37 6.37
CA ARG A 65 4.79 5.94 6.06
C ARG A 65 6.05 5.15 6.42
N GLU A 66 7.21 5.74 6.19
CA GLU A 66 8.52 5.18 6.58
C GLU A 66 8.64 5.07 8.11
N GLN A 67 8.16 6.08 8.85
CA GLN A 67 8.06 6.03 10.32
C GLN A 67 7.09 4.94 10.82
N ALA A 68 6.10 4.54 10.01
CA ALA A 68 5.10 3.54 10.40
C ALA A 68 5.61 2.09 10.30
N ASP A 69 6.78 1.84 9.70
CA ASP A 69 7.38 0.51 9.60
C ASP A 69 8.39 0.19 10.71
N ILE A 70 8.41 1.02 11.78
CA ILE A 70 9.19 0.70 12.98
C ILE A 70 8.56 -0.55 13.61
N TYR A 71 9.23 -1.68 13.43
CA TYR A 71 8.81 -2.95 13.97
C TYR A 71 9.05 -3.01 15.48
N VAL A 72 7.97 -3.04 16.26
CA VAL A 72 8.01 -3.06 17.73
C VAL A 72 7.84 -4.49 18.24
N GLY A 73 8.80 -5.36 17.94
CA GLY A 73 8.82 -6.74 18.42
C GLY A 73 9.59 -6.90 19.74
N THR A 74 9.23 -7.92 20.52
CA THR A 74 10.00 -8.36 21.70
C THR A 74 10.88 -9.56 21.33
N PRO A 75 12.12 -9.67 21.81
CA PRO A 75 12.93 -10.88 21.62
C PRO A 75 12.22 -12.15 22.10
N VAL A 76 12.44 -13.24 21.36
CA VAL A 76 12.05 -14.59 21.79
C VAL A 76 12.94 -15.07 22.93
N ASP A 77 12.45 -16.04 23.69
CA ASP A 77 13.14 -16.54 24.90
C ASP A 77 14.39 -17.36 24.56
N GLN A 78 14.27 -18.32 23.64
CA GLN A 78 15.39 -19.19 23.26
C GLN A 78 15.46 -19.45 21.76
N ILE A 79 16.68 -19.48 21.21
CA ILE A 79 16.92 -19.99 19.85
C ILE A 79 17.13 -21.51 19.92
N LYS A 80 16.25 -22.27 19.29
CA LYS A 80 16.27 -23.74 19.25
C LYS A 80 17.14 -24.28 18.12
N SER A 81 17.10 -23.66 16.95
CA SER A 81 17.96 -24.04 15.83
C SER A 81 18.28 -22.84 14.97
N LEU A 82 19.47 -22.86 14.38
CA LEU A 82 19.95 -21.88 13.42
C LEU A 82 20.70 -22.62 12.32
N VAL A 83 20.30 -22.39 11.07
CA VAL A 83 20.95 -22.94 9.88
C VAL A 83 21.23 -21.79 8.93
N VAL A 84 22.47 -21.74 8.43
CA VAL A 84 22.88 -20.77 7.41
C VAL A 84 23.16 -21.54 6.12
N GLU A 85 22.35 -21.27 5.11
CA GLU A 85 22.44 -21.89 3.78
C GLU A 85 23.06 -20.88 2.81
N ALA A 86 24.30 -21.12 2.38
CA ALA A 86 24.94 -20.28 1.39
C ALA A 86 24.27 -20.46 0.02
N ILE A 87 23.99 -19.34 -0.66
CA ILE A 87 23.40 -19.32 -2.01
C ILE A 87 24.23 -18.39 -2.91
N PRO A 88 24.18 -18.56 -4.25
CA PRO A 88 24.76 -17.57 -5.14
C PRO A 88 24.14 -16.19 -4.88
N GLY A 89 24.96 -15.24 -4.42
CA GLY A 89 24.52 -13.88 -4.07
C GLY A 89 24.33 -13.60 -2.58
N GLY A 90 24.47 -14.59 -1.68
CA GLY A 90 24.39 -14.35 -0.25
C GLY A 90 24.21 -15.61 0.59
N ALA A 91 23.42 -15.50 1.67
CA ALA A 91 23.07 -16.61 2.52
C ALA A 91 21.63 -16.48 3.02
N ILE A 92 20.94 -17.61 3.17
CA ILE A 92 19.63 -17.70 3.80
C ILE A 92 19.83 -18.17 5.24
N ILE A 93 19.29 -17.43 6.19
CA ILE A 93 19.33 -17.78 7.61
C ILE A 93 17.97 -18.32 8.02
N ARG A 94 17.93 -19.57 8.47
CA ARG A 94 16.74 -20.22 9.03
C ARG A 94 16.90 -20.35 10.53
N VAL A 95 16.08 -19.63 11.28
CA VAL A 95 16.10 -19.62 12.74
C VAL A 95 14.78 -20.15 13.27
N THR A 96 14.84 -21.08 14.22
CA THR A 96 13.67 -21.52 15.00
C THR A 96 13.84 -21.06 16.42
N GLY A 97 12.91 -20.25 16.91
CA GLY A 97 12.84 -19.79 18.30
C GLY A 97 11.76 -20.51 19.09
N VAL A 98 11.90 -20.48 20.42
CA VAL A 98 10.86 -20.82 21.40
C VAL A 98 10.55 -19.55 22.17
N THR A 99 9.28 -19.25 22.35
CA THR A 99 8.78 -18.07 23.07
C THR A 99 8.40 -18.45 24.50
N ASP A 100 8.44 -17.47 25.40
CA ASP A 100 8.02 -17.59 26.80
C ASP A 100 6.50 -17.67 26.95
N VAL A 101 5.76 -17.12 25.97
CA VAL A 101 4.30 -17.13 25.92
C VAL A 101 3.78 -17.75 24.61
N LEU A 102 2.56 -18.27 24.65
CA LEU A 102 1.82 -18.73 23.47
C LEU A 102 1.17 -17.55 22.76
N GLY A 103 1.07 -17.62 21.42
CA GLY A 103 0.35 -16.64 20.61
C GLY A 103 1.20 -15.49 20.06
N VAL A 104 2.53 -15.55 20.19
CA VAL A 104 3.43 -14.60 19.52
C VAL A 104 3.29 -14.70 18.00
N TYR A 105 3.19 -13.55 17.32
CA TYR A 105 2.96 -13.46 15.88
C TYR A 105 3.84 -12.38 15.22
N ASP A 106 3.74 -12.26 13.89
CA ASP A 106 4.56 -11.36 13.05
C ASP A 106 6.06 -11.43 13.42
N VAL A 107 6.61 -12.65 13.44
CA VAL A 107 8.00 -12.88 13.85
C VAL A 107 8.94 -12.36 12.78
N ARG A 108 9.90 -11.52 13.18
CA ARG A 108 10.92 -10.95 12.28
C ARG A 108 12.31 -11.14 12.86
N LEU A 109 13.27 -11.31 11.96
CA LEU A 109 14.69 -11.24 12.29
C LEU A 109 15.14 -9.79 12.07
N THR A 110 15.25 -9.03 13.15
CA THR A 110 15.67 -7.62 13.11
C THR A 110 17.16 -7.51 13.38
N LYS A 111 17.79 -6.45 12.87
CA LYS A 111 19.20 -6.17 13.15
C LYS A 111 19.31 -5.44 14.48
N THR A 112 20.37 -5.72 15.22
CA THR A 112 20.64 -5.01 16.49
C THR A 112 21.20 -3.61 16.24
N ASN A 113 21.86 -3.40 15.10
CA ASN A 113 22.52 -2.14 14.75
C ASN A 113 21.64 -1.35 13.75
N GLU A 114 21.53 -0.04 13.96
CA GLU A 114 20.67 0.84 13.15
C GLU A 114 21.19 1.05 11.71
N ASP A 115 22.51 0.98 11.50
CA ASP A 115 23.12 1.43 10.24
C ASP A 115 23.25 0.34 9.16
N ASP A 116 22.72 -0.87 9.38
CA ASP A 116 22.83 -1.99 8.43
C ASP A 116 24.28 -2.42 8.09
N VAL A 117 25.27 -1.90 8.82
CA VAL A 117 26.69 -2.16 8.62
C VAL A 117 27.14 -3.31 9.52
N ALA A 118 27.98 -4.19 8.96
CA ALA A 118 28.69 -5.18 9.75
C ALA A 118 29.72 -4.50 10.65
N GLU A 119 29.59 -4.70 11.96
CA GLU A 119 30.61 -4.28 12.92
C GLU A 119 31.69 -5.36 12.96
N ASP A 120 32.93 -4.98 12.68
CA ASP A 120 34.08 -5.91 12.62
C ASP A 120 33.86 -7.13 11.70
N GLY A 121 33.04 -6.98 10.65
CA GLY A 121 32.71 -8.05 9.72
C GLY A 121 31.66 -9.05 10.23
N VAL A 122 31.02 -8.77 11.37
CA VAL A 122 29.94 -9.58 11.96
C VAL A 122 28.61 -8.85 11.83
N LEU A 123 27.58 -9.58 11.39
CA LEU A 123 26.20 -9.08 11.38
C LEU A 123 25.44 -9.65 12.58
N THR A 124 24.91 -8.76 13.41
CA THR A 124 24.17 -9.13 14.62
C THR A 124 22.67 -8.98 14.38
N TYR A 125 21.94 -10.07 14.60
CA TYR A 125 20.49 -10.14 14.43
C TYR A 125 19.80 -10.65 15.70
N GLN A 126 18.57 -10.22 15.90
CA GLN A 126 17.69 -10.60 16.98
C GLN A 126 16.39 -11.15 16.43
N LEU A 127 16.00 -12.35 16.89
CA LEU A 127 14.70 -12.91 16.55
C LEU A 127 13.65 -12.31 17.48
N GLN A 128 12.71 -11.56 16.92
CA GLN A 128 11.68 -10.82 17.64
C GLN A 128 10.29 -11.22 17.15
N GLY A 129 9.29 -11.06 18.03
CA GLY A 129 7.89 -11.30 17.72
C GLY A 129 6.98 -10.36 18.51
N ILE A 130 5.77 -10.13 18.00
CA ILE A 130 4.75 -9.33 18.69
C ILE A 130 3.98 -10.25 19.64
N ARG A 131 3.91 -9.85 20.91
CA ARG A 131 3.15 -10.58 21.94
C ARG A 131 1.65 -10.30 21.76
N PRO A 132 0.77 -11.29 22.07
CA PRO A 132 -0.68 -11.12 22.00
C PRO A 132 -1.24 -10.15 23.04
#